data_AF-A0A803LCT5-F1
#
_entry.id   AF-A0A803LCT5-F1
#
_cell.length_a   1.000
_cell.length_b   1.000
_cell.length_c   1.000
_cell.angle_alpha   90.00
_cell.angle_beta   90.00
_cell.angle_gamma   90.00
#
_symmetry.space_group_name_H-M   'P 1'
#
loop_
_entity.id
_entity.type
_entity.pdbx_description
1 polymer ?
#
loop_
_entity_poly.entity_id
_entity_poly.type
_entity_poly.pdbx_seq_one_letter_code
_entity_poly.pdbx_strand_id
1 'polypeptide(L)'
;MASLSLCLKPYKFFPIKFSLSQNFKTPENYNNIINYSNNDPINFNVKGKDLKPIIITGNPPTFVSAPDRRIVAVGDLHGDLSKARWALNMAGVLSSDGRDLWTGGETVLIQLGDILDRGEDEIAILSLLRSLDIQARVEGGAVFQVNGNHETMNIEGDYRYVDSGGFEECMDFLEYLNECNHNWDEAFIGWNAVSERRKEDRQKYQNNFDPWSLIKKQRGIIARSVLLQPGGRLSRELARHPIVLQVNDWVFCHGGLLPHHVGYGIERMNKEVSHWMRVEHDNDEDTTSPLPFIATRGYDSVVWNRLYSRDTSDLADYEINQIHEMLEETLRALGAKAMVVGHTPQIDGVNCEYNCSIWRVDVGMSSGVLNSRPEGVLYVNISVRFWKSTATKQEQLEAMVMRPMNYRFSATYKTKENVTGMEAI
;
A
#
# COMPACT_ATOMS: atom_id res chain seq x y z
N MET A 1 -14.09 -46.06 -5.06
CA MET A 1 -14.52 -44.95 -5.94
C MET A 1 -16.01 -44.73 -5.74
N ALA A 2 -16.37 -43.66 -5.04
CA ALA A 2 -17.75 -43.18 -4.94
C ALA A 2 -17.68 -41.64 -4.95
N SER A 3 -18.19 -41.06 -6.04
CA SER A 3 -18.28 -39.62 -6.25
C SER A 3 -19.54 -39.10 -5.57
N LEU A 4 -19.39 -38.19 -4.60
CA LEU A 4 -20.47 -37.42 -4.02
C LEU A 4 -20.47 -36.03 -4.67
N SER A 5 -21.37 -35.85 -5.63
CA SER A 5 -21.67 -34.54 -6.23
C SER A 5 -22.71 -33.83 -5.37
N LEU A 6 -22.30 -32.84 -4.58
CA LEU A 6 -23.21 -31.95 -3.86
C LEU A 6 -23.68 -30.82 -4.79
N CYS A 7 -24.93 -30.94 -5.24
CA CYS A 7 -25.63 -29.92 -6.01
C CYS A 7 -26.18 -28.85 -5.04
N LEU A 8 -25.54 -27.68 -4.96
CA LEU A 8 -26.08 -26.53 -4.24
C LEU A 8 -27.12 -25.81 -5.11
N LYS A 9 -28.39 -25.80 -4.67
CA LYS A 9 -29.44 -24.97 -5.27
C LYS A 9 -29.36 -23.54 -4.71
N PRO A 10 -29.65 -22.50 -5.52
CA PRO A 10 -29.59 -21.11 -5.08
C PRO A 10 -30.73 -20.78 -4.10
N TYR A 11 -30.39 -20.12 -2.99
CA TYR A 11 -31.35 -19.60 -2.02
C TYR A 11 -32.10 -18.37 -2.59
N LYS A 12 -33.42 -18.37 -2.50
CA LYS A 12 -34.30 -17.24 -2.85
C LYS A 12 -34.31 -16.22 -1.72
N PHE A 13 -33.98 -14.96 -2.04
CA PHE A 13 -34.15 -13.81 -1.15
C PHE A 13 -35.64 -13.52 -0.88
N PHE A 14 -36.00 -13.34 0.40
CA PHE A 14 -37.28 -12.72 0.81
C PHE A 14 -37.02 -11.29 1.29
N PRO A 15 -37.81 -10.28 0.88
CA PRO A 15 -37.60 -8.91 1.33
C PRO A 15 -38.24 -8.71 2.71
N ILE A 16 -37.44 -8.31 3.68
CA ILE A 16 -37.91 -7.81 4.98
C ILE A 16 -37.72 -6.29 4.98
N LYS A 17 -38.83 -5.54 5.01
CA LYS A 17 -38.83 -4.10 5.33
C LYS A 17 -38.92 -3.95 6.84
N PHE A 18 -38.10 -3.14 7.51
CA PHE A 18 -38.54 -2.33 8.66
C PHE A 18 -37.60 -1.17 9.03
N SER A 19 -38.26 -0.03 9.31
CA SER A 19 -38.01 1.11 10.20
C SER A 19 -36.62 1.41 10.77
N LEU A 20 -36.16 2.63 10.47
CA LEU A 20 -35.02 3.34 11.05
C LEU A 20 -35.22 3.60 12.57
N SER A 21 -34.18 3.34 13.37
CA SER A 21 -34.03 3.97 14.69
C SER A 21 -32.88 4.96 14.64
N GLN A 22 -33.22 6.25 14.76
CA GLN A 22 -32.26 7.34 14.96
C GLN A 22 -31.64 7.20 16.35
N ASN A 23 -30.32 7.04 16.44
CA ASN A 23 -29.47 7.58 17.53
C ASN A 23 -28.01 7.11 17.36
N PHE A 24 -27.27 7.75 16.46
CA PHE A 24 -25.81 7.85 16.58
C PHE A 24 -25.39 9.24 16.11
N LYS A 25 -24.78 10.01 17.02
CA LYS A 25 -24.18 11.32 16.70
C LYS A 25 -22.78 11.07 16.17
N THR A 26 -22.58 11.24 14.87
CA THR A 26 -21.25 11.40 14.26
C THR A 26 -20.62 12.71 14.74
N PRO A 27 -19.28 12.80 14.90
CA PRO A 27 -18.61 14.07 15.18
C PRO A 27 -18.92 15.07 14.05
N GLU A 28 -19.31 16.30 14.42
CA GLU A 28 -19.85 17.34 13.52
C GLU A 28 -18.96 17.72 12.32
N ASN A 29 -17.70 17.28 12.28
CA ASN A 29 -16.78 17.53 11.16
C ASN A 29 -16.90 16.55 9.98
N TYR A 30 -17.57 15.40 10.12
CA TYR A 30 -17.66 14.42 9.02
C TYR A 30 -18.77 14.73 8.00
N ASN A 31 -19.83 15.42 8.42
CA ASN A 31 -21.02 15.64 7.57
C ASN A 31 -20.80 16.66 6.43
N ASN A 32 -19.65 17.35 6.39
CA ASN A 32 -19.31 18.27 5.30
C ASN A 32 -18.54 17.60 4.14
N ILE A 33 -18.20 16.31 4.23
CA ILE A 33 -17.32 15.64 3.26
C ILE A 33 -18.13 14.78 2.25
N ILE A 34 -19.35 14.39 2.57
CA ILE A 34 -20.15 13.47 1.74
C ILE A 34 -21.17 14.25 0.90
N ASN A 35 -20.71 14.89 -0.17
CA ASN A 35 -21.58 15.35 -1.27
C ASN A 35 -20.73 15.70 -2.51
N TYR A 36 -20.10 14.73 -3.16
CA TYR A 36 -19.47 14.99 -4.47
C TYR A 36 -19.67 13.83 -5.44
N SER A 37 -20.68 14.01 -6.30
CA SER A 37 -20.87 13.28 -7.56
C SER A 37 -20.54 14.23 -8.72
N ASN A 38 -19.63 13.77 -9.58
CA ASN A 38 -19.41 14.09 -11.00
C ASN A 38 -19.28 15.55 -11.49
N ASN A 39 -18.12 15.78 -12.13
CA ASN A 39 -17.91 16.64 -13.32
C ASN A 39 -17.93 18.17 -13.18
N ASP A 40 -17.28 18.75 -12.17
CA ASP A 40 -16.84 20.15 -12.26
C ASP A 40 -15.44 20.38 -11.65
N PRO A 41 -14.58 21.22 -12.26
CA PRO A 41 -13.28 21.57 -11.69
C PRO A 41 -13.50 22.51 -10.50
N ILE A 42 -13.39 21.98 -9.28
CA ILE A 42 -13.52 22.79 -8.06
C ILE A 42 -12.21 23.55 -7.83
N ASN A 43 -12.30 24.88 -7.97
CA ASN A 43 -11.20 25.80 -7.73
C ASN A 43 -11.17 26.16 -6.23
N PHE A 44 -10.48 25.36 -5.43
CA PHE A 44 -10.23 25.70 -4.02
C PHE A 44 -9.12 26.74 -3.95
N ASN A 45 -9.39 27.85 -3.25
CA ASN A 45 -8.42 28.92 -3.02
C ASN A 45 -7.42 28.45 -1.94
N VAL A 46 -6.40 27.69 -2.37
CA VAL A 46 -5.38 27.08 -1.51
C VAL A 46 -4.51 28.18 -0.89
N LYS A 47 -4.47 28.25 0.44
CA LYS A 47 -3.45 29.00 1.16
C LYS A 47 -2.14 28.20 1.11
N GLY A 48 -1.36 28.42 0.06
CA GLY A 48 -0.04 27.85 -0.18
C GLY A 48 0.69 28.75 -1.18
N LYS A 49 1.97 28.52 -1.45
CA LYS A 49 2.65 29.23 -2.55
C LYS A 49 1.90 28.97 -3.87
N ASP A 50 2.11 29.80 -4.89
CA ASP A 50 1.62 29.57 -6.27
C ASP A 50 2.23 28.28 -6.90
N LEU A 51 2.07 27.13 -6.25
CA LEU A 51 2.49 25.83 -6.76
C LEU A 51 1.58 25.48 -7.92
N LYS A 52 2.18 24.95 -8.99
CA LYS A 52 1.41 24.38 -10.08
C LYS A 52 0.56 23.21 -9.55
N PRO A 53 -0.62 22.95 -10.14
CA PRO A 53 -1.47 21.84 -9.73
C PRO A 53 -0.76 20.50 -9.89
N ILE A 54 -1.14 19.52 -9.06
CA ILE A 54 -0.79 18.12 -9.31
C ILE A 54 -1.59 17.65 -10.53
N ILE A 55 -0.91 17.17 -11.56
CA ILE A 55 -1.54 16.63 -12.77
C ILE A 55 -1.36 15.13 -12.80
N ILE A 56 -2.45 14.38 -12.92
CA ILE A 56 -2.46 12.92 -12.95
C ILE A 56 -2.87 12.47 -14.36
N THR A 57 -2.15 11.50 -14.93
CA THR A 57 -2.44 10.88 -16.22
C THR A 57 -2.40 9.36 -16.08
N GLY A 58 -3.33 8.68 -16.77
CA GLY A 58 -3.58 7.25 -16.63
C GLY A 58 -4.68 6.92 -15.62
N ASN A 59 -5.37 5.79 -15.82
CA ASN A 59 -6.34 5.24 -14.88
C ASN A 59 -6.14 3.71 -14.81
N PRO A 60 -5.48 3.18 -13.76
CA PRO A 60 -5.05 3.88 -12.54
C PRO A 60 -3.88 4.87 -12.80
N PRO A 61 -3.62 5.81 -11.87
CA PRO A 61 -2.59 6.85 -12.03
C PRO A 61 -1.25 6.27 -12.45
N THR A 62 -0.74 6.61 -13.64
CA THR A 62 0.56 6.11 -14.12
C THR A 62 1.61 7.20 -14.11
N PHE A 63 1.25 8.41 -14.56
CA PHE A 63 2.14 9.57 -14.55
C PHE A 63 1.54 10.68 -13.68
N VAL A 64 2.34 11.22 -12.77
CA VAL A 64 1.96 12.31 -11.88
C VAL A 64 2.99 13.42 -11.97
N SER A 65 2.55 14.62 -12.35
CA SER A 65 3.37 15.82 -12.24
C SER A 65 3.05 16.52 -10.93
N ALA A 66 4.02 16.58 -10.03
CA ALA A 66 3.94 17.23 -8.73
C ALA A 66 5.16 18.15 -8.55
N PRO A 67 5.27 19.23 -9.35
CA PRO A 67 6.44 20.09 -9.34
C PRO A 67 6.56 20.83 -8.01
N ASP A 68 7.80 21.05 -7.58
CA ASP A 68 8.19 21.81 -6.38
C ASP A 68 7.61 21.30 -5.05
N ARG A 69 6.97 20.12 -5.06
CA ARG A 69 6.46 19.44 -3.87
C ARG A 69 7.50 18.53 -3.26
N ARG A 70 7.43 18.37 -1.94
CA ARG A 70 8.11 17.32 -1.21
C ARG A 70 7.45 15.99 -1.55
N ILE A 71 8.22 15.00 -1.98
CA ILE A 71 7.76 13.62 -2.14
C ILE A 71 8.33 12.80 -0.98
N VAL A 72 7.51 11.92 -0.42
CA VAL A 72 7.83 11.00 0.68
C VAL A 72 7.42 9.60 0.24
N ALA A 73 8.31 8.62 0.36
CA ALA A 73 8.01 7.22 0.11
C ALA A 73 8.07 6.40 1.41
N VAL A 74 7.10 5.52 1.61
CA VAL A 74 7.02 4.58 2.74
C VAL A 74 6.92 3.16 2.18
N GLY A 75 7.75 2.26 2.71
CA GLY A 75 7.79 0.85 2.32
C GLY A 75 6.66 0.02 2.91
N ASP A 76 6.93 -1.27 3.02
CA ASP A 76 6.00 -2.34 3.33
C ASP A 76 5.46 -2.23 4.77
N LEU A 77 4.14 -2.36 4.92
CA LEU A 77 3.43 -2.10 6.20
C LEU A 77 2.85 -3.38 6.82
N HIS A 78 2.46 -4.36 6.00
CA HIS A 78 2.16 -5.73 6.44
C HIS A 78 1.26 -5.80 7.68
N GLY A 79 0.08 -5.18 7.59
CA GLY A 79 -0.98 -5.23 8.59
C GLY A 79 -0.63 -4.68 9.98
N ASP A 80 0.46 -3.92 10.13
CA ASP A 80 0.91 -3.36 11.42
C ASP A 80 0.56 -1.85 11.51
N LEU A 81 -0.66 -1.55 11.96
CA LEU A 81 -1.18 -0.17 12.03
C LEU A 81 -0.37 0.71 12.98
N SER A 82 0.18 0.14 14.06
CA SER A 82 1.00 0.88 15.01
C SER A 82 2.29 1.37 14.35
N LYS A 83 2.99 0.46 13.63
CA LYS A 83 4.20 0.81 12.85
C LYS A 83 3.88 1.76 11.70
N ALA A 84 2.73 1.58 11.03
CA ALA A 84 2.29 2.48 9.97
C ALA A 84 2.08 3.91 10.47
N ARG A 85 1.33 4.09 11.57
CA ARG A 85 1.15 5.42 12.19
C ARG A 85 2.48 6.02 12.64
N TRP A 86 3.37 5.21 13.20
CA TRP A 86 4.68 5.67 13.60
C TRP A 86 5.51 6.17 12.40
N ALA A 87 5.56 5.41 11.30
CA ALA A 87 6.26 5.79 10.08
C ALA A 87 5.69 7.09 9.47
N LEU A 88 4.37 7.20 9.38
CA LEU A 88 3.70 8.39 8.84
C LEU A 88 3.90 9.62 9.73
N ASN A 89 3.92 9.44 11.06
CA ASN A 89 4.22 10.53 11.99
C ASN A 89 5.68 11.00 11.87
N MET A 90 6.63 10.06 11.79
CA MET A 90 8.06 10.35 11.57
C MET A 90 8.31 11.06 10.23
N ALA A 91 7.54 10.72 9.20
CA ALA A 91 7.57 11.42 7.92
C ALA A 91 6.98 12.84 7.97
N GLY A 92 6.27 13.18 9.06
CA GLY A 92 5.62 14.47 9.25
C GLY A 92 4.32 14.63 8.48
N VAL A 93 3.70 13.53 8.04
CA VAL A 93 2.45 13.54 7.28
C VAL A 93 1.23 13.12 8.11
N LEU A 94 1.45 12.66 9.35
CA LEU A 94 0.41 12.28 10.31
C LEU A 94 0.61 12.97 11.66
N SER A 95 -0.49 13.42 12.27
CA SER A 95 -0.47 14.03 13.60
C SER A 95 0.01 13.06 14.69
N SER A 96 0.73 13.58 15.68
CA SER A 96 1.27 12.80 16.82
C SER A 96 0.28 12.63 17.98
N ASP A 97 -0.91 13.22 17.87
CA ASP A 97 -1.93 13.27 18.92
C ASP A 97 -2.94 12.12 18.84
N GLY A 98 -2.72 11.16 17.94
CA GLY A 98 -3.58 9.99 17.74
C GLY A 98 -4.91 10.29 17.05
N ARG A 99 -5.10 11.48 16.46
CA ARG A 99 -6.33 11.85 15.74
C ARG A 99 -6.32 11.46 14.25
N ASP A 100 -5.25 10.84 13.77
CA ASP A 100 -5.06 10.47 12.37
C ASP A 100 -5.30 11.64 11.38
N LEU A 101 -4.76 12.82 11.71
CA LEU A 101 -4.90 14.03 10.87
C LEU A 101 -3.70 14.20 9.96
N TRP A 102 -3.95 14.60 8.71
CA TRP A 102 -2.90 14.99 7.78
C TRP A 102 -2.17 16.23 8.27
N THR A 103 -0.84 16.16 8.31
CA THR A 103 0.04 17.28 8.67
C THR A 103 1.08 17.57 7.59
N GLY A 104 0.96 16.91 6.44
CA GLY A 104 1.93 16.96 5.36
C GLY A 104 1.86 18.21 4.49
N GLY A 105 0.84 19.07 4.63
CA GLY A 105 0.63 20.20 3.73
C GLY A 105 0.55 19.75 2.27
N GLU A 106 1.37 20.38 1.43
CA GLU A 106 1.49 20.12 -0.01
C GLU A 106 2.32 18.85 -0.35
N THR A 107 2.68 18.03 0.64
CA THR A 107 3.50 16.82 0.44
C THR A 107 2.76 15.77 -0.40
N VAL A 108 3.51 15.05 -1.26
CA VAL A 108 3.04 13.85 -1.94
C VAL A 108 3.60 12.62 -1.22
N LEU A 109 2.72 11.83 -0.62
CA LEU A 109 3.07 10.56 0.01
C LEU A 109 2.87 9.41 -0.99
N ILE A 110 3.80 8.47 -1.02
CA ILE A 110 3.75 7.25 -1.83
C ILE A 110 3.97 6.05 -0.91
N GLN A 111 2.98 5.18 -0.81
CA GLN A 111 3.10 3.89 -0.13
C GLN A 111 3.42 2.81 -1.18
N LEU A 112 4.46 1.99 -0.93
CA LEU A 112 5.07 1.10 -1.91
C LEU A 112 4.49 -0.33 -2.01
N GLY A 113 3.23 -0.53 -1.67
CA GLY A 113 2.58 -1.86 -1.69
C GLY A 113 2.90 -2.70 -0.45
N ASP A 114 2.37 -3.91 -0.39
CA ASP A 114 2.47 -4.82 0.75
C ASP A 114 1.92 -4.19 2.05
N ILE A 115 0.66 -3.76 1.94
CA ILE A 115 -0.15 -3.37 3.11
C ILE A 115 -0.78 -4.61 3.73
N LEU A 116 -1.21 -5.56 2.88
CA LEU A 116 -1.86 -6.78 3.32
C LEU A 116 -0.89 -7.80 3.94
N ASP A 117 -1.49 -8.79 4.62
CA ASP A 117 -0.88 -9.95 5.26
C ASP A 117 0.08 -9.66 6.43
N ARG A 118 0.52 -10.72 7.11
CA ARG A 118 1.47 -10.76 8.25
C ARG A 118 1.02 -10.05 9.54
N GLY A 119 0.10 -9.10 9.45
CA GLY A 119 -0.52 -8.39 10.57
C GLY A 119 -2.04 -8.53 10.60
N GLU A 120 -2.69 -7.77 11.47
CA GLU A 120 -4.13 -7.88 11.79
C GLU A 120 -4.94 -6.60 11.57
N ASP A 121 -4.29 -5.52 11.14
CA ASP A 121 -4.91 -4.20 10.95
C ASP A 121 -4.80 -3.74 9.47
N GLU A 122 -5.00 -4.67 8.53
CA GLU A 122 -4.80 -4.49 7.09
C GLU A 122 -5.80 -3.48 6.48
N ILE A 123 -7.10 -3.68 6.73
CA ILE A 123 -8.18 -2.80 6.25
C ILE A 123 -8.08 -1.44 6.96
N ALA A 124 -7.66 -1.43 8.23
CA ALA A 124 -7.44 -0.20 8.99
C ALA A 124 -6.35 0.69 8.37
N ILE A 125 -5.25 0.10 7.87
CA ILE A 125 -4.21 0.85 7.16
C ILE A 125 -4.74 1.40 5.83
N LEU A 126 -5.44 0.58 5.04
CA LEU A 126 -6.05 1.03 3.78
C LEU A 126 -7.06 2.17 4.00
N SER A 127 -7.88 2.06 5.04
CA SER A 127 -8.83 3.07 5.48
C SER A 127 -8.12 4.38 5.89
N LEU A 128 -7.06 4.28 6.70
CA LEU A 128 -6.24 5.42 7.12
C LEU A 128 -5.66 6.15 5.90
N LEU A 129 -5.02 5.43 4.98
CA LEU A 129 -4.40 6.03 3.79
C LEU A 129 -5.45 6.68 2.87
N ARG A 130 -6.66 6.10 2.78
CA ARG A 130 -7.79 6.70 2.05
C ARG A 130 -8.26 8.00 2.70
N SER A 131 -8.37 8.03 4.03
CA SER A 131 -8.72 9.24 4.78
C SER A 131 -7.65 10.34 4.62
N LEU A 132 -6.38 9.97 4.71
CA LEU A 132 -5.26 10.90 4.53
C LEU A 132 -5.18 11.46 3.11
N ASP A 133 -5.48 10.69 2.07
CA ASP A 133 -5.56 11.21 0.69
C ASP A 133 -6.60 12.33 0.58
N ILE A 134 -7.79 12.13 1.17
CA ILE A 134 -8.87 13.13 1.17
C ILE A 134 -8.41 14.41 1.87
N GLN A 135 -7.77 14.29 3.04
CA GLN A 135 -7.24 15.42 3.79
C GLN A 135 -6.10 16.12 3.05
N ALA A 136 -5.15 15.37 2.48
CA ALA A 136 -3.99 15.89 1.77
C ALA A 136 -4.39 16.75 0.56
N ARG A 137 -5.39 16.31 -0.20
CA ARG A 137 -5.89 17.04 -1.39
C ARG A 137 -6.43 18.42 -1.04
N VAL A 138 -7.04 18.59 0.12
CA VAL A 138 -7.54 19.89 0.61
C VAL A 138 -6.38 20.87 0.84
N GLU A 139 -5.20 20.36 1.22
CA GLU A 139 -3.99 21.14 1.47
C GLU A 139 -3.04 21.21 0.26
N GLY A 140 -3.46 20.71 -0.91
CA GLY A 140 -2.65 20.72 -2.13
C GLY A 140 -1.57 19.61 -2.20
N GLY A 141 -1.62 18.65 -1.27
CA GLY A 141 -0.85 17.40 -1.27
C GLY A 141 -1.63 16.23 -1.90
N ALA A 142 -1.08 15.03 -1.80
CA ALA A 142 -1.73 13.81 -2.27
C ALA A 142 -1.15 12.55 -1.60
N VAL A 143 -1.93 11.48 -1.56
CA VAL A 143 -1.44 10.14 -1.19
C VAL A 143 -1.65 9.19 -2.37
N PHE A 144 -0.58 8.51 -2.77
CA PHE A 144 -0.61 7.43 -3.76
C PHE A 144 -0.17 6.13 -3.11
N GLN A 145 -0.72 5.03 -3.61
CA GLN A 145 -0.34 3.67 -3.25
C GLN A 145 0.00 2.95 -4.54
N VAL A 146 0.99 2.06 -4.52
CA VAL A 146 1.17 1.05 -5.58
C VAL A 146 0.78 -0.32 -5.03
N ASN A 147 0.35 -1.23 -5.90
CA ASN A 147 0.06 -2.60 -5.49
C ASN A 147 1.37 -3.41 -5.36
N GLY A 148 1.52 -4.14 -4.26
CA GLY A 148 2.60 -5.10 -4.02
C GLY A 148 2.19 -6.54 -4.33
N ASN A 149 3.07 -7.49 -4.02
CA ASN A 149 2.77 -8.88 -4.29
C ASN A 149 1.67 -9.39 -3.36
N HIS A 150 1.60 -8.92 -2.12
CA HIS A 150 0.56 -9.35 -1.18
C HIS A 150 -0.84 -8.90 -1.59
N GLU A 151 -1.00 -7.71 -2.20
CA GLU A 151 -2.28 -7.30 -2.79
C GLU A 151 -2.70 -8.27 -3.92
N THR A 152 -1.78 -8.59 -4.83
CA THR A 152 -2.09 -9.48 -5.96
C THR A 152 -2.37 -10.93 -5.52
N MET A 153 -1.60 -11.47 -4.58
CA MET A 153 -1.80 -12.80 -4.02
C MET A 153 -3.20 -12.94 -3.39
N ASN A 154 -3.61 -11.95 -2.61
CA ASN A 154 -4.91 -11.97 -1.95
C ASN A 154 -6.09 -11.92 -2.93
N ILE A 155 -5.94 -11.20 -4.03
CA ILE A 155 -6.94 -11.17 -5.09
C ILE A 155 -6.98 -12.50 -5.85
N GLU A 156 -5.84 -13.17 -6.00
CA GLU A 156 -5.79 -14.54 -6.55
C GLU A 156 -6.39 -15.60 -5.60
N GLY A 157 -6.70 -15.25 -4.35
CA GLY A 157 -7.15 -16.20 -3.33
C GLY A 157 -6.02 -16.96 -2.65
N ASP A 158 -4.78 -16.49 -2.79
CA ASP A 158 -3.62 -17.03 -2.10
C ASP A 158 -3.45 -16.34 -0.73
N TYR A 159 -3.87 -17.05 0.32
CA TYR A 159 -3.88 -16.55 1.70
C TYR A 159 -2.76 -17.15 2.57
N ARG A 160 -1.68 -17.64 1.97
CA ARG A 160 -0.59 -18.33 2.68
C ARG A 160 0.07 -17.48 3.77
N TYR A 161 0.06 -16.15 3.65
CA TYR A 161 0.70 -15.21 4.58
C TYR A 161 -0.27 -14.44 5.48
N VAL A 162 -1.57 -14.72 5.40
CA VAL A 162 -2.60 -14.03 6.19
C VAL A 162 -2.53 -14.48 7.63
N ASP A 163 -2.39 -13.54 8.56
CA ASP A 163 -2.52 -13.83 9.99
C ASP A 163 -3.99 -14.12 10.36
N SER A 164 -4.18 -14.91 11.42
CA SER A 164 -5.52 -15.12 12.01
C SER A 164 -6.29 -13.82 12.26
N GLY A 165 -5.62 -12.77 12.74
CA GLY A 165 -6.23 -11.48 13.00
C GLY A 165 -6.71 -10.77 11.73
N GLY A 166 -6.04 -10.94 10.60
CA GLY A 166 -6.47 -10.40 9.30
C GLY A 166 -7.77 -11.01 8.79
N PHE A 167 -7.99 -12.31 9.04
CA PHE A 167 -9.29 -12.94 8.76
C PHE A 167 -10.40 -12.44 9.70
N GLU A 168 -10.05 -12.16 10.96
CA GLU A 168 -10.99 -11.60 11.94
C GLU A 168 -11.37 -10.16 11.60
N GLU A 169 -10.42 -9.34 11.18
CA GLU A 169 -10.66 -7.97 10.73
C GLU A 169 -11.65 -7.95 9.55
N CYS A 170 -11.52 -8.88 8.59
CA CYS A 170 -12.46 -8.99 7.49
C CYS A 170 -13.90 -9.29 7.95
N MET A 171 -14.08 -10.11 8.98
CA MET A 171 -15.41 -10.37 9.56
C MET A 171 -15.96 -9.11 10.22
N ASP A 172 -15.16 -8.48 11.08
CA ASP A 172 -15.57 -7.30 11.83
C ASP A 172 -15.91 -6.13 10.89
N PHE A 173 -15.17 -5.99 9.79
CA PHE A 173 -15.42 -4.97 8.77
C PHE A 173 -16.71 -5.24 8.00
N LEU A 174 -17.04 -6.50 7.66
CA LEU A 174 -18.33 -6.82 7.03
C LEU A 174 -19.51 -6.54 7.96
N GLU A 175 -19.36 -6.81 9.26
CA GLU A 175 -20.37 -6.45 10.26
C GLU A 175 -20.53 -4.92 10.35
N TYR A 176 -19.43 -4.17 10.38
CA TYR A 176 -19.48 -2.71 10.36
C TYR A 176 -20.08 -2.15 9.07
N LEU A 177 -19.76 -2.72 7.92
CA LEU A 177 -20.36 -2.36 6.64
C LEU A 177 -21.89 -2.57 6.67
N ASN A 178 -22.39 -3.61 7.33
CA ASN A 178 -23.82 -3.82 7.52
C ASN A 178 -24.44 -2.77 8.45
N GLU A 179 -23.76 -2.38 9.53
CA GLU A 179 -24.20 -1.27 10.40
C GLU A 179 -24.28 0.06 9.66
N CYS A 180 -23.38 0.30 8.71
CA CYS A 180 -23.41 1.45 7.79
C CYS A 180 -24.43 1.28 6.63
N ASN A 181 -25.42 0.39 6.75
CA ASN A 181 -26.42 0.10 5.71
C ASN A 181 -25.81 -0.23 4.33
N HIS A 182 -24.67 -0.93 4.33
CA HIS A 182 -23.88 -1.26 3.13
C HIS A 182 -23.30 -0.07 2.35
N ASN A 183 -23.25 1.12 2.96
CA ASN A 183 -22.56 2.28 2.43
C ASN A 183 -21.05 2.08 2.50
N TRP A 184 -20.42 1.86 1.33
CA TRP A 184 -18.99 1.55 1.26
C TRP A 184 -18.12 2.72 1.72
N ASP A 185 -18.37 3.92 1.20
CA ASP A 185 -17.50 5.08 1.47
C ASP A 185 -17.50 5.43 2.96
N GLU A 186 -18.67 5.39 3.59
CA GLU A 186 -18.82 5.62 5.03
C GLU A 186 -18.12 4.54 5.86
N ALA A 187 -18.35 3.26 5.54
CA ALA A 187 -17.74 2.15 6.28
C ALA A 187 -16.23 2.11 6.08
N PHE A 188 -15.75 2.24 4.85
CA PHE A 188 -14.33 2.12 4.52
C PHE A 188 -13.54 3.31 5.05
N ILE A 189 -14.00 4.55 4.90
CA ILE A 189 -13.31 5.73 5.44
C ILE A 189 -13.40 5.77 6.97
N GLY A 190 -14.53 5.33 7.55
CA GLY A 190 -14.71 5.33 9.01
C GLY A 190 -14.00 4.18 9.74
N TRP A 191 -13.52 3.16 9.02
CA TRP A 191 -12.98 1.93 9.63
C TRP A 191 -11.77 2.20 10.54
N ASN A 192 -10.82 3.05 10.13
CA ASN A 192 -9.64 3.36 10.93
C ASN A 192 -9.97 3.98 12.31
N ALA A 193 -11.15 4.59 12.47
CA ALA A 193 -11.60 5.18 13.72
C ALA A 193 -12.25 4.17 14.69
N VAL A 194 -12.64 2.98 14.20
CA VAL A 194 -13.38 1.97 14.97
C VAL A 194 -12.68 0.62 15.08
N SER A 195 -11.71 0.33 14.20
CA SER A 195 -11.05 -0.98 14.09
C SER A 195 -10.37 -1.42 15.39
N GLU A 196 -9.61 -0.52 16.04
CA GLU A 196 -8.90 -0.83 17.28
C GLU A 196 -9.87 -1.21 18.41
N ARG A 197 -10.95 -0.45 18.58
CA ARG A 197 -11.97 -0.77 19.59
C ARG A 197 -12.62 -2.13 19.31
N ARG A 198 -12.96 -2.42 18.06
CA ARG A 198 -13.54 -3.72 17.67
C ARG A 198 -12.58 -4.87 17.96
N LYS A 199 -11.29 -4.67 17.68
CA LYS A 199 -10.24 -5.62 18.01
C LYS A 199 -10.13 -5.87 19.51
N GLU A 200 -10.12 -4.81 20.32
CA GLU A 200 -10.09 -4.91 21.80
C GLU A 200 -11.32 -5.66 22.33
N ASP A 201 -12.51 -5.32 21.85
CA ASP A 201 -13.76 -5.97 22.24
C ASP A 201 -13.73 -7.47 21.88
N ARG A 202 -13.26 -7.81 20.68
CA ARG A 202 -13.10 -9.20 20.23
C ARG A 202 -12.17 -9.99 21.14
N GLN A 203 -11.00 -9.44 21.46
CA GLN A 203 -10.00 -10.07 22.32
C GLN A 203 -10.52 -10.29 23.76
N LYS A 204 -11.34 -9.36 24.27
CA LYS A 204 -11.91 -9.44 25.62
C LYS A 204 -12.85 -10.64 25.82
N TYR A 205 -13.57 -11.04 24.78
CA TYR A 205 -14.53 -12.15 24.83
C TYR A 205 -13.98 -13.47 24.26
N GLN A 206 -12.69 -13.52 23.95
CA GLN A 206 -12.03 -14.70 23.39
C GLN A 206 -11.70 -15.69 24.52
N ASN A 207 -12.44 -16.81 24.56
CA ASN A 207 -12.16 -17.92 25.49
C ASN A 207 -11.09 -18.86 24.90
N ASN A 208 -10.12 -19.28 25.73
CA ASN A 208 -9.04 -20.21 25.34
C ASN A 208 -9.52 -21.61 24.89
N PHE A 209 -10.80 -21.93 25.12
CA PHE A 209 -11.48 -23.12 24.59
C PHE A 209 -12.70 -22.66 23.80
N ASP A 210 -12.54 -22.45 22.50
CA ASP A 210 -13.65 -22.20 21.58
C ASP A 210 -13.90 -23.42 20.68
N PRO A 211 -14.92 -24.24 20.98
CA PRO A 211 -15.34 -25.34 20.13
C PRO A 211 -15.72 -24.90 18.70
N TRP A 212 -15.99 -23.61 18.50
CA TRP A 212 -16.37 -23.02 17.22
C TRP A 212 -15.18 -22.40 16.45
N SER A 213 -13.95 -22.55 16.95
CA SER A 213 -12.73 -21.99 16.32
C SER A 213 -12.57 -22.35 14.83
N LEU A 214 -12.89 -23.59 14.44
CA LEU A 214 -12.87 -24.01 13.03
C LEU A 214 -13.91 -23.27 12.19
N ILE A 215 -15.11 -23.06 12.73
CA ILE A 215 -16.19 -22.33 12.05
C ILE A 215 -15.87 -20.84 11.97
N LYS A 216 -15.30 -20.25 13.02
CA LYS A 216 -14.79 -18.88 13.02
C LYS A 216 -13.73 -18.69 11.92
N LYS A 217 -12.77 -19.61 11.83
CA LYS A 217 -11.75 -19.60 10.77
C LYS A 217 -12.37 -19.69 9.37
N GLN A 218 -13.34 -20.58 9.15
CA GLN A 218 -14.04 -20.68 7.86
C GLN A 218 -14.79 -19.40 7.51
N ARG A 219 -15.49 -18.78 8.47
CA ARG A 219 -16.18 -17.51 8.27
C ARG A 219 -15.21 -16.38 7.92
N GLY A 220 -14.05 -16.33 8.56
CA GLY A 220 -13.00 -15.36 8.25
C GLY A 220 -12.43 -15.51 6.84
N ILE A 221 -12.17 -16.75 6.41
CA ILE A 221 -11.73 -17.04 5.03
C ILE A 221 -12.81 -16.61 4.02
N ILE A 222 -14.08 -16.91 4.28
CA ILE A 222 -15.20 -16.49 3.42
C ILE A 222 -15.29 -14.96 3.38
N ALA A 223 -15.19 -14.28 4.52
CA ALA A 223 -15.24 -12.83 4.62
C ALA A 223 -14.13 -12.18 3.78
N ARG A 224 -12.88 -12.65 3.92
CA ARG A 224 -11.74 -12.20 3.14
C ARG A 224 -11.95 -12.44 1.65
N SER A 225 -12.38 -13.65 1.28
CA SER A 225 -12.66 -14.01 -0.12
C SER A 225 -13.72 -13.12 -0.76
N VAL A 226 -14.84 -12.85 -0.07
CA VAL A 226 -15.89 -11.95 -0.59
C VAL A 226 -15.38 -10.52 -0.82
N LEU A 227 -14.47 -10.04 0.03
CA LEU A 227 -13.91 -8.70 -0.10
C LEU A 227 -12.83 -8.59 -1.19
N LEU A 228 -11.96 -9.59 -1.31
CA LEU A 228 -10.72 -9.52 -2.09
C LEU A 228 -10.72 -10.32 -3.39
N GLN A 229 -11.61 -11.30 -3.60
CA GLN A 229 -11.71 -11.97 -4.91
C GLN A 229 -11.90 -10.93 -6.03
N PRO A 230 -11.55 -11.22 -7.29
CA PRO A 230 -11.75 -10.28 -8.38
C PRO A 230 -13.20 -9.77 -8.41
N GLY A 231 -13.39 -8.45 -8.45
CA GLY A 231 -14.71 -7.81 -8.35
C GLY A 231 -15.28 -7.72 -6.92
N GLY A 232 -14.56 -8.15 -5.90
CA GLY A 232 -14.82 -7.85 -4.49
C GLY A 232 -14.62 -6.36 -4.21
N ARG A 233 -15.22 -5.83 -3.12
CA ARG A 233 -15.17 -4.39 -2.84
C ARG A 233 -13.75 -3.91 -2.48
N LEU A 234 -12.97 -4.67 -1.70
CA LEU A 234 -11.56 -4.34 -1.47
C LEU A 234 -10.73 -4.53 -2.75
N SER A 235 -10.98 -5.57 -3.54
CA SER A 235 -10.32 -5.73 -4.85
C SER A 235 -10.53 -4.52 -5.75
N ARG A 236 -11.75 -3.95 -5.78
CA ARG A 236 -12.04 -2.73 -6.54
C ARG A 236 -11.34 -1.49 -5.99
N GLU A 237 -11.15 -1.39 -4.67
CA GLU A 237 -10.34 -0.32 -4.08
C GLU A 237 -8.87 -0.45 -4.47
N LEU A 238 -8.29 -1.65 -4.36
CA LEU A 238 -6.91 -1.93 -4.76
C LEU A 238 -6.70 -1.72 -6.27
N ALA A 239 -7.71 -1.97 -7.09
CA ALA A 239 -7.67 -1.71 -8.53
C ALA A 239 -7.49 -0.22 -8.87
N ARG A 240 -7.72 0.70 -7.94
CA ARG A 240 -7.47 2.14 -8.13
C ARG A 240 -5.98 2.47 -8.07
N HIS A 241 -5.16 1.55 -7.58
CA HIS A 241 -3.73 1.72 -7.38
C HIS A 241 -2.98 1.13 -8.58
N PRO A 242 -1.99 1.84 -9.14
CA PRO A 242 -1.12 1.28 -10.16
C PRO A 242 -0.18 0.22 -9.58
N ILE A 243 0.42 -0.59 -10.45
CA ILE A 243 1.61 -1.40 -10.11
C ILE A 243 2.91 -0.59 -10.31
N VAL A 244 2.85 0.39 -11.22
CA VAL A 244 3.96 1.32 -11.50
C VAL A 244 3.45 2.75 -11.50
N LEU A 245 4.05 3.60 -10.68
CA LEU A 245 3.75 5.03 -10.62
C LEU A 245 5.01 5.83 -10.96
N GLN A 246 4.91 6.77 -11.90
CA GLN A 246 5.97 7.73 -12.15
C GLN A 246 5.52 9.11 -11.65
N VAL A 247 6.24 9.65 -10.66
CA VAL A 247 6.00 11.00 -10.13
C VAL A 247 7.18 11.89 -10.51
N ASN A 248 6.93 12.91 -11.33
CA ASN A 248 7.96 13.71 -11.99
C ASN A 248 8.94 12.80 -12.76
N ASP A 249 10.20 12.79 -12.35
CA ASP A 249 11.32 12.03 -12.88
C ASP A 249 11.67 10.79 -12.02
N TRP A 250 10.79 10.37 -11.12
CA TRP A 250 10.98 9.24 -10.21
C TRP A 250 9.96 8.15 -10.47
N VAL A 251 10.42 6.90 -10.41
CA VAL A 251 9.58 5.73 -10.62
C VAL A 251 9.41 4.96 -9.31
N PHE A 252 8.20 4.53 -9.04
CA PHE A 252 7.78 3.85 -7.81
C PHE A 252 7.08 2.56 -8.20
N CYS A 253 7.58 1.44 -7.70
CA CYS A 253 7.02 0.11 -7.91
C CYS A 253 7.46 -0.79 -6.78
N HIS A 254 6.74 -1.87 -6.52
CA HIS A 254 6.98 -2.67 -5.33
C HIS A 254 8.31 -3.47 -5.39
N GLY A 255 8.50 -4.35 -6.38
CA GLY A 255 9.73 -5.16 -6.53
C GLY A 255 10.80 -4.50 -7.41
N GLY A 256 10.42 -4.10 -8.63
CA GLY A 256 11.32 -3.39 -9.54
C GLY A 256 10.98 -3.57 -11.02
N LEU A 257 11.37 -2.62 -11.87
CA LEU A 257 11.16 -2.71 -13.32
C LEU A 257 12.39 -3.17 -14.09
N LEU A 258 12.18 -4.00 -15.10
CA LEU A 258 13.19 -4.47 -16.04
C LEU A 258 12.91 -3.86 -17.43
N PRO A 259 13.89 -3.85 -18.35
CA PRO A 259 13.70 -3.23 -19.67
C PRO A 259 12.49 -3.79 -20.44
N HIS A 260 12.24 -5.10 -20.32
CA HIS A 260 11.10 -5.73 -20.98
C HIS A 260 9.74 -5.31 -20.40
N HIS A 261 9.66 -4.92 -19.12
CA HIS A 261 8.45 -4.33 -18.55
C HIS A 261 8.14 -2.97 -19.17
N VAL A 262 9.18 -2.15 -19.39
CA VAL A 262 9.05 -0.86 -20.06
C VAL A 262 8.64 -1.05 -21.52
N GLY A 263 9.24 -2.03 -22.20
CA GLY A 263 8.86 -2.42 -23.57
C GLY A 263 7.42 -2.92 -23.70
N TYR A 264 6.88 -3.56 -22.65
CA TYR A 264 5.46 -3.96 -22.59
C TYR A 264 4.51 -2.76 -22.41
N GLY A 265 4.96 -1.73 -21.69
CA GLY A 265 4.25 -0.48 -21.45
C GLY A 265 3.64 -0.40 -20.05
N ILE A 266 4.11 0.55 -19.23
CA ILE A 266 3.68 0.68 -17.83
C ILE A 266 2.21 1.06 -17.66
N GLU A 267 1.67 1.93 -18.54
CA GLU A 267 0.23 2.25 -18.55
C GLU A 267 -0.62 1.04 -18.89
N ARG A 268 -0.13 0.21 -19.83
CA ARG A 268 -0.79 -1.03 -20.22
C ARG A 268 -0.84 -2.03 -19.06
N MET A 269 0.29 -2.27 -18.38
CA MET A 269 0.32 -3.14 -17.21
C MET A 269 -0.64 -2.66 -16.11
N ASN A 270 -0.59 -1.36 -15.81
CA ASN A 270 -1.47 -0.74 -14.83
C ASN A 270 -2.95 -0.97 -15.17
N LYS A 271 -3.32 -0.75 -16.45
CA LYS A 271 -4.69 -0.96 -16.92
C LYS A 271 -5.12 -2.43 -16.83
N GLU A 272 -4.28 -3.36 -17.31
CA GLU A 272 -4.59 -4.79 -17.31
C GLU A 272 -4.76 -5.35 -15.89
N VAL A 273 -3.88 -4.98 -14.95
CA VAL A 273 -4.00 -5.40 -13.55
C VAL A 273 -5.26 -4.81 -12.92
N SER A 274 -5.51 -3.53 -13.16
CA SER A 274 -6.70 -2.84 -12.68
C SER A 274 -8.00 -3.47 -13.21
N HIS A 275 -8.06 -3.83 -14.49
CA HIS A 275 -9.19 -4.52 -15.12
C HIS A 275 -9.41 -5.91 -14.52
N TRP A 276 -8.33 -6.69 -14.36
CA TRP A 276 -8.37 -8.00 -13.72
C TRP A 276 -8.94 -7.92 -12.30
N MET A 277 -8.47 -6.98 -11.48
CA MET A 277 -8.95 -6.78 -10.11
C MET A 277 -10.43 -6.35 -10.03
N ARG A 278 -10.93 -5.57 -11.01
CA ARG A 278 -12.34 -5.12 -11.05
C ARG A 278 -13.32 -6.13 -11.63
N VAL A 279 -12.82 -7.07 -12.46
CA VAL A 279 -13.64 -7.92 -13.34
C VAL A 279 -14.50 -7.06 -14.27
N GLU A 280 -13.86 -6.12 -14.97
CA GLU A 280 -14.52 -5.40 -16.05
C GLU A 280 -14.56 -6.30 -17.30
N HIS A 281 -15.76 -6.53 -17.81
CA HIS A 281 -15.98 -7.20 -19.09
C HIS A 281 -15.85 -6.16 -20.21
N ASP A 282 -14.95 -6.40 -21.16
CA ASP A 282 -15.00 -5.67 -22.42
C ASP A 282 -16.24 -6.15 -23.20
N ASN A 283 -17.03 -5.20 -23.69
CA ASN A 283 -18.44 -5.32 -24.12
C ASN A 283 -18.81 -6.35 -25.21
N ASP A 284 -18.01 -7.36 -25.56
CA ASP A 284 -18.40 -8.33 -26.59
C ASP A 284 -17.91 -9.78 -26.42
N GLU A 285 -17.14 -10.14 -25.39
CA GLU A 285 -16.82 -11.56 -25.13
C GLU A 285 -16.85 -11.88 -23.63
N ASP A 286 -17.41 -13.04 -23.28
CA ASP A 286 -17.50 -13.64 -21.94
C ASP A 286 -16.11 -14.10 -21.43
N THR A 287 -15.06 -13.35 -21.80
CA THR A 287 -13.67 -13.60 -21.43
C THR A 287 -13.34 -12.81 -20.17
N THR A 288 -13.17 -13.52 -19.07
CA THR A 288 -12.52 -12.99 -17.87
C THR A 288 -11.17 -12.39 -18.24
N SER A 289 -10.91 -11.13 -17.85
CA SER A 289 -9.59 -10.50 -18.03
C SER A 289 -8.49 -11.42 -17.47
N PRO A 290 -7.53 -11.87 -18.30
CA PRO A 290 -6.52 -12.81 -17.86
C PRO A 290 -5.60 -12.16 -16.81
N LEU A 291 -5.10 -12.97 -15.89
CA LEU A 291 -4.12 -12.55 -14.90
C LEU A 291 -2.86 -11.98 -15.61
N PRO A 292 -2.45 -10.72 -15.34
CA PRO A 292 -1.27 -10.12 -15.97
C PRO A 292 0.04 -10.62 -15.35
N PHE A 293 0.50 -11.82 -15.76
CA PHE A 293 1.68 -12.48 -15.22
C PHE A 293 2.92 -11.58 -15.14
N ILE A 294 3.20 -10.81 -16.20
CA ILE A 294 4.34 -9.88 -16.26
C ILE A 294 4.39 -8.88 -15.10
N ALA A 295 3.23 -8.52 -14.54
CA ALA A 295 3.14 -7.65 -13.38
C ALA A 295 3.05 -8.45 -12.06
N THR A 296 2.26 -9.53 -12.02
CA THR A 296 1.79 -10.12 -10.75
C THR A 296 2.44 -11.44 -10.35
N ARG A 297 3.09 -12.17 -11.27
CA ARG A 297 3.63 -13.51 -11.00
C ARG A 297 4.96 -13.78 -11.69
N GLY A 298 5.85 -14.46 -10.98
CA GLY A 298 7.16 -14.88 -11.47
C GLY A 298 8.27 -14.04 -10.86
N TYR A 299 9.46 -14.61 -10.73
CA TYR A 299 10.61 -13.95 -10.09
C TYR A 299 11.04 -12.65 -10.77
N ASP A 300 10.71 -12.49 -12.05
CA ASP A 300 10.99 -11.30 -12.84
C ASP A 300 9.84 -10.30 -12.87
N SER A 301 8.65 -10.61 -12.32
CA SER A 301 7.49 -9.73 -12.40
C SER A 301 7.67 -8.46 -11.56
N VAL A 302 6.94 -7.40 -11.91
CA VAL A 302 7.10 -6.08 -11.27
C VAL A 302 6.98 -6.10 -9.75
N VAL A 303 6.07 -6.92 -9.20
CA VAL A 303 5.84 -7.02 -7.75
C VAL A 303 6.72 -8.06 -7.04
N TRP A 304 7.43 -8.93 -7.76
CA TRP A 304 8.25 -9.99 -7.13
C TRP A 304 9.75 -9.86 -7.39
N ASN A 305 10.13 -9.05 -8.38
CA ASN A 305 11.52 -8.87 -8.75
C ASN A 305 12.35 -8.32 -7.60
N ARG A 306 13.47 -8.99 -7.30
CA ARG A 306 14.43 -8.58 -6.27
C ARG A 306 15.76 -8.12 -6.84
N LEU A 307 15.94 -8.12 -8.16
CA LEU A 307 17.25 -7.94 -8.81
C LEU A 307 18.03 -6.73 -8.28
N TYR A 308 17.37 -5.60 -8.08
CA TYR A 308 18.01 -4.37 -7.61
C TYR A 308 18.15 -4.26 -6.09
N SER A 309 17.53 -5.17 -5.33
CA SER A 309 17.47 -5.12 -3.87
C SER A 309 18.21 -6.25 -3.17
N ARG A 310 18.76 -7.21 -3.93
CA ARG A 310 19.59 -8.29 -3.39
C ARG A 310 20.90 -7.74 -2.82
N ASP A 311 21.41 -8.44 -1.81
CA ASP A 311 22.78 -8.25 -1.34
C ASP A 311 23.75 -8.59 -2.48
N THR A 312 24.70 -7.69 -2.71
CA THR A 312 25.71 -7.80 -3.76
C THR A 312 27.04 -8.32 -3.22
N SER A 313 27.14 -8.60 -1.91
CA SER A 313 28.37 -9.06 -1.24
C SER A 313 28.96 -10.34 -1.85
N ASP A 314 28.11 -11.23 -2.37
CA ASP A 314 28.49 -12.49 -3.01
C ASP A 314 28.65 -12.40 -4.54
N LEU A 315 28.40 -11.24 -5.15
CA LEU A 315 28.43 -11.06 -6.61
C LEU A 315 29.81 -10.60 -7.08
N ALA A 316 30.20 -11.05 -8.27
CA ALA A 316 31.39 -10.52 -8.93
C ALA A 316 31.13 -9.14 -9.56
N ASP A 317 32.18 -8.33 -9.72
CA ASP A 317 32.09 -6.97 -10.28
C ASP A 317 31.35 -6.91 -11.63
N TYR A 318 31.51 -7.93 -12.48
CA TYR A 318 30.85 -7.96 -13.79
C TYR A 318 29.33 -8.17 -13.68
N GLU A 319 28.86 -8.89 -12.66
CA GLU A 319 27.43 -9.11 -12.40
C GLU A 319 26.79 -7.83 -11.87
N ILE A 320 27.47 -7.15 -10.96
CA ILE A 320 27.06 -5.84 -10.42
C ILE A 320 26.95 -4.82 -11.56
N ASN A 321 27.93 -4.79 -12.47
CA ASN A 321 27.90 -3.91 -13.64
C ASN A 321 26.73 -4.24 -14.59
N GLN A 322 26.42 -5.52 -14.83
CA GLN A 322 25.26 -5.90 -15.65
C GLN A 322 23.93 -5.45 -15.03
N ILE A 323 23.77 -5.60 -13.71
CA ILE A 323 22.57 -5.13 -13.00
C ILE A 323 22.44 -3.61 -13.12
N HIS A 324 23.55 -2.89 -12.96
CA HIS A 324 23.58 -1.43 -13.10
C HIS A 324 23.23 -0.98 -14.52
N GLU A 325 23.81 -1.62 -15.55
CA GLU A 325 23.49 -1.33 -16.96
C GLU A 325 22.01 -1.57 -17.27
N MET A 326 21.43 -2.65 -16.74
CA MET A 326 20.01 -2.96 -16.89
C MET A 326 19.11 -1.92 -16.22
N LEU A 327 19.48 -1.43 -15.03
CA LEU A 327 18.78 -0.35 -14.35
C LEU A 327 18.85 0.96 -15.16
N GLU A 328 20.04 1.32 -15.65
CA GLU A 328 20.25 2.53 -16.47
C GLU A 328 19.48 2.47 -17.79
N GLU A 329 19.43 1.31 -18.44
CA GLU A 329 18.60 1.09 -19.64
C GLU A 329 17.11 1.30 -19.31
N THR A 330 16.64 0.70 -18.21
CA THR A 330 15.25 0.82 -17.76
C THR A 330 14.87 2.28 -17.47
N LEU A 331 15.70 3.00 -16.69
CA LEU A 331 15.46 4.39 -16.33
C LEU A 331 15.50 5.31 -17.55
N ARG A 332 16.45 5.09 -18.46
CA ARG A 332 16.55 5.84 -19.72
C ARG A 332 15.32 5.65 -20.59
N ALA A 333 14.83 4.41 -20.71
CA ALA A 333 13.62 4.11 -21.47
C ALA A 333 12.37 4.79 -20.89
N LEU A 334 12.32 4.99 -19.57
CA LEU A 334 11.25 5.70 -18.86
C LEU A 334 11.44 7.23 -18.83
N GLY A 335 12.62 7.73 -19.20
CA GLY A 335 13.01 9.13 -18.98
C GLY A 335 13.07 9.52 -17.50
N ALA A 336 13.36 8.55 -16.62
CA ALA A 336 13.43 8.72 -15.17
C ALA A 336 14.88 8.87 -14.69
N LYS A 337 15.07 9.46 -13.51
CA LYS A 337 16.37 9.61 -12.84
C LYS A 337 16.66 8.49 -11.86
N ALA A 338 15.64 7.99 -11.19
CA ALA A 338 15.78 6.97 -10.17
C ALA A 338 14.49 6.18 -9.98
N MET A 339 14.64 4.98 -9.43
CA MET A 339 13.56 4.09 -9.04
C MET A 339 13.54 3.89 -7.53
N VAL A 340 12.36 3.76 -6.94
CA VAL A 340 12.14 3.49 -5.51
C VAL A 340 11.34 2.20 -5.38
N VAL A 341 11.84 1.26 -4.56
CA VAL A 341 11.30 -0.10 -4.40
C VAL A 341 11.16 -0.51 -2.93
N GLY A 342 10.18 -1.39 -2.66
CA GLY A 342 9.95 -2.07 -1.38
C GLY A 342 10.40 -3.54 -1.45
N HIS A 343 9.54 -4.46 -0.98
CA HIS A 343 9.56 -5.93 -1.16
C HIS A 343 10.71 -6.71 -0.50
N THR A 344 11.90 -6.13 -0.46
CA THR A 344 13.11 -6.76 0.06
C THR A 344 13.62 -5.99 1.28
N PRO A 345 13.43 -6.54 2.49
CA PRO A 345 13.81 -5.85 3.71
C PRO A 345 15.30 -5.49 3.75
N GLN A 346 15.58 -4.23 4.01
CA GLN A 346 16.92 -3.68 4.18
C GLN A 346 17.22 -3.57 5.68
N ILE A 347 18.12 -4.41 6.19
CA ILE A 347 18.42 -4.50 7.63
C ILE A 347 19.09 -3.25 8.19
N ASP A 348 19.85 -2.52 7.37
CA ASP A 348 20.49 -1.24 7.73
C ASP A 348 19.58 -0.04 7.43
N GLY A 349 18.36 -0.31 6.97
CA GLY A 349 17.36 0.65 6.54
C GLY A 349 17.51 1.10 5.07
N VAL A 350 16.82 2.18 4.71
CA VAL A 350 16.72 2.85 3.42
C VAL A 350 18.11 3.26 3.06
N ASN A 351 18.46 2.82 1.89
CA ASN A 351 19.74 3.06 1.30
C ASN A 351 19.49 3.23 -0.21
N CYS A 352 20.57 3.53 -0.92
CA CYS A 352 20.55 3.61 -2.36
C CYS A 352 21.73 2.79 -2.90
N GLU A 353 21.61 2.31 -4.13
CA GLU A 353 22.73 1.70 -4.87
C GLU A 353 22.88 2.36 -6.23
N TYR A 354 23.96 2.01 -6.94
CA TYR A 354 24.17 2.40 -8.33
C TYR A 354 24.08 3.91 -8.53
N ASN A 355 24.90 4.67 -7.80
CA ASN A 355 24.86 6.14 -7.79
C ASN A 355 23.50 6.75 -7.38
N CYS A 356 22.73 6.01 -6.57
CA CYS A 356 21.36 6.32 -6.18
C CYS A 356 20.35 6.38 -7.35
N SER A 357 20.62 5.61 -8.41
CA SER A 357 19.64 5.30 -9.45
C SER A 357 18.56 4.33 -8.93
N ILE A 358 18.82 3.59 -7.84
CA ILE A 358 17.81 2.79 -7.11
C ILE A 358 17.79 3.15 -5.62
N TRP A 359 16.60 3.22 -5.05
CA TRP A 359 16.33 3.42 -3.62
C TRP A 359 15.51 2.26 -3.07
N ARG A 360 16.00 1.63 -2.01
CA ARG A 360 15.38 0.45 -1.40
C ARG A 360 14.80 0.88 -0.06
N VAL A 361 13.48 0.88 0.10
CA VAL A 361 12.82 1.53 1.24
C VAL A 361 12.04 0.59 2.16
N ASP A 362 11.94 -0.68 1.82
CA ASP A 362 11.46 -1.69 2.77
C ASP A 362 12.52 -1.92 3.84
N VAL A 363 12.15 -1.72 5.10
CA VAL A 363 13.02 -1.90 6.27
C VAL A 363 12.60 -3.09 7.13
N GLY A 364 11.53 -3.79 6.76
CA GLY A 364 10.93 -4.87 7.56
C GLY A 364 10.28 -4.38 8.86
N MET A 365 9.67 -3.19 8.87
CA MET A 365 9.21 -2.54 10.10
C MET A 365 8.09 -3.30 10.83
N SER A 366 7.24 -4.00 10.07
CA SER A 366 6.13 -4.77 10.61
C SER A 366 6.63 -5.85 11.56
N SER A 367 5.89 -6.01 12.67
CA SER A 367 6.12 -7.09 13.63
C SER A 367 6.01 -8.49 13.03
N GLY A 368 5.28 -8.66 11.92
CA GLY A 368 5.17 -9.91 11.17
C GLY A 368 6.33 -10.19 10.19
N VAL A 369 7.34 -9.30 10.13
CA VAL A 369 8.52 -9.41 9.24
C VAL A 369 9.83 -9.38 10.03
N LEU A 370 10.43 -8.21 10.29
CA LEU A 370 11.65 -8.07 11.10
C LEU A 370 11.42 -7.34 12.44
N ASN A 371 10.23 -6.76 12.64
CA ASN A 371 9.91 -5.87 13.75
C ASN A 371 10.96 -4.75 13.95
N SER A 372 11.55 -4.29 12.85
CA SER A 372 12.57 -3.25 12.90
C SER A 372 11.95 -1.91 13.30
N ARG A 373 12.80 -0.99 13.72
CA ARG A 373 12.43 0.33 14.21
C ARG A 373 12.21 1.29 13.04
N PRO A 374 11.05 1.97 12.93
CA PRO A 374 10.84 2.98 11.90
C PRO A 374 11.82 4.17 12.00
N GLU A 375 12.51 4.35 13.12
CA GLU A 375 13.39 5.50 13.37
C GLU A 375 14.73 5.46 12.65
N GLY A 376 15.14 4.31 12.12
CA GLY A 376 16.41 4.23 11.39
C GLY A 376 16.44 5.15 10.18
N VAL A 377 15.26 5.40 9.58
CA VAL A 377 15.14 5.36 8.13
C VAL A 377 13.64 5.40 7.85
N LEU A 378 13.08 6.31 7.04
CA LEU A 378 11.82 6.00 6.31
C LEU A 378 11.30 7.11 5.41
N TYR A 379 12.14 7.72 4.57
CA TYR A 379 11.63 8.34 3.33
C TYR A 379 12.78 8.86 2.47
N VAL A 380 12.58 8.82 1.16
CA VAL A 380 13.36 9.63 0.22
C VAL A 380 12.66 10.99 0.13
N ASN A 381 13.25 12.03 0.71
CA ASN A 381 12.79 13.40 0.49
C ASN A 381 13.29 13.87 -0.88
N ILE A 382 12.47 13.66 -1.90
CA ILE A 382 12.77 14.19 -3.23
C ILE A 382 12.33 15.65 -3.21
N SER A 383 13.23 16.54 -2.80
CA SER A 383 13.02 17.97 -2.95
C SER A 383 13.35 18.38 -4.38
N VAL A 384 12.33 18.73 -5.17
CA VAL A 384 12.53 19.36 -6.48
C VAL A 384 12.94 20.82 -6.25
N ARG A 385 14.19 21.05 -5.85
CA ARG A 385 14.77 22.39 -5.88
C ARG A 385 15.75 22.44 -7.03
N PHE A 386 15.48 23.30 -8.01
CA PHE A 386 16.44 23.71 -9.03
C PHE A 386 17.63 24.40 -8.34
N TRP A 387 18.60 23.64 -7.83
CA TRP A 387 19.80 24.21 -7.25
C TRP A 387 20.79 24.56 -8.36
N LYS A 388 21.14 25.84 -8.44
CA LYS A 388 22.30 26.28 -9.22
C LYS A 388 23.56 25.62 -8.63
N SER A 389 24.23 24.85 -9.48
CA SER A 389 25.43 24.02 -9.29
C SER A 389 26.51 24.52 -8.31
N THR A 390 26.43 24.14 -7.02
CA THR A 390 27.61 24.17 -6.12
C THR A 390 27.64 23.10 -5.02
N ALA A 391 26.57 22.35 -4.75
CA ALA A 391 26.57 21.32 -3.71
C ALA A 391 27.25 20.01 -4.18
N THR A 392 28.06 19.40 -3.32
CA THR A 392 28.71 18.11 -3.60
C THR A 392 27.67 16.99 -3.65
N LYS A 393 27.99 15.88 -4.35
CA LYS A 393 27.08 14.73 -4.50
C LYS A 393 26.66 14.15 -3.13
N GLN A 394 27.52 14.24 -2.11
CA GLN A 394 27.26 13.75 -0.75
C GLN A 394 26.31 14.65 0.04
N GLU A 395 26.41 15.98 -0.08
CA GLU A 395 25.47 16.92 0.56
C GLU A 395 24.05 16.83 -0.05
N GLN A 396 23.95 16.49 -1.34
CA GLN A 396 22.68 16.22 -2.00
C GLN A 396 22.00 14.95 -1.46
N LEU A 397 22.79 13.93 -1.12
CA LEU A 397 22.32 12.66 -0.54
C LEU A 397 21.90 12.80 0.92
N GLU A 398 22.63 13.58 1.71
CA GLU A 398 22.29 13.90 3.10
C GLU A 398 20.98 14.69 3.23
N ALA A 399 20.59 15.45 2.20
CA ALA A 399 19.31 16.16 2.16
C ALA A 399 18.12 15.25 1.78
N MET A 400 18.36 14.14 1.08
CA MET A 400 17.33 13.19 0.64
C MET A 400 16.99 12.14 1.70
N VAL A 401 17.95 11.79 2.57
CA VAL A 401 17.76 10.90 3.72
C VAL A 401 17.85 11.73 5.00
N MET A 402 16.72 12.13 5.56
CA MET A 402 16.72 12.75 6.89
C MET A 402 17.09 11.68 7.92
N ARG A 403 18.27 11.80 8.53
CA ARG A 403 18.60 11.05 9.75
C ARG A 403 17.71 11.54 10.90
N PRO A 404 17.33 10.66 11.85
CA PRO A 404 16.56 11.06 13.01
C PRO A 404 17.28 12.18 13.77
N MET A 405 16.54 13.22 14.18
CA MET A 405 17.02 14.22 15.13
C MET A 405 17.59 13.50 16.36
N ASN A 406 18.78 13.92 16.79
CA ASN A 406 19.52 13.39 17.93
C ASN A 406 18.66 13.17 19.20
N TYR A 407 18.10 11.98 19.35
CA TYR A 407 17.65 11.46 20.63
C TYR A 407 18.62 10.34 21.04
N ARG A 408 19.60 10.68 21.89
CA ARG A 408 20.49 9.71 22.52
C ARG A 408 19.69 8.87 23.52
N PHE A 409 19.42 7.61 23.20
CA PHE A 409 19.04 6.60 24.19
C PHE A 409 19.66 5.25 23.87
N SER A 410 20.20 4.62 24.91
CA SER A 410 20.93 3.37 24.89
C SER A 410 20.03 2.20 24.51
N ALA A 411 20.32 1.54 23.39
CA ALA A 411 19.73 0.26 23.05
C ALA A 411 20.28 -0.83 23.99
N THR A 412 19.38 -1.52 24.70
CA THR A 412 19.68 -2.84 25.27
C THR A 412 19.19 -3.88 24.27
N TYR A 413 20.12 -4.47 23.53
CA TYR A 413 19.86 -5.63 22.70
C TYR A 413 19.50 -6.81 23.61
N LYS A 414 18.32 -7.40 23.43
CA LYS A 414 18.10 -8.80 23.81
C LYS A 414 18.39 -9.63 22.57
N THR A 415 19.58 -10.20 22.52
CA THR A 415 19.91 -11.28 21.60
C THR A 415 18.99 -12.46 21.89
N LYS A 416 18.26 -12.91 20.87
CA LYS A 416 17.82 -14.30 20.78
C LYS A 416 18.43 -14.89 19.52
N GLU A 417 19.06 -16.03 19.73
CA GLU A 417 19.93 -16.75 18.83
C GLU A 417 19.20 -17.30 17.60
N ASN A 418 19.96 -17.36 16.49
CA ASN A 418 19.85 -18.28 15.35
C ASN A 418 18.47 -18.49 14.71
N VAL A 419 18.22 -17.75 13.63
CA VAL A 419 17.44 -18.24 12.49
C VAL A 419 18.35 -18.27 11.26
N THR A 420 19.17 -19.32 11.18
CA THR A 420 19.77 -19.77 9.92
C THR A 420 18.78 -20.74 9.28
N GLY A 421 18.34 -20.42 8.07
CA GLY A 421 17.54 -21.31 7.23
C GLY A 421 16.11 -20.83 6.99
N MET A 422 15.94 -19.97 6.00
CA MET A 422 14.68 -19.89 5.26
C MET A 422 14.98 -19.51 3.80
N GLU A 423 15.58 -20.45 3.08
CA GLU A 423 15.43 -20.53 1.62
C GLU A 423 14.06 -21.13 1.28
N ALA A 424 13.52 -20.67 0.15
CA ALA A 424 12.56 -21.34 -0.75
C ALA A 424 11.05 -21.21 -0.45
N ILE A 425 10.36 -20.24 -1.07
CA ILE A 425 9.68 -20.31 -2.40
C ILE A 425 8.83 -19.05 -2.60
#